data_AF-A0A182XW01-F1
#
_entry.id   AF-A0A182XW01-F1
#
_cell.length_a   1.000
_cell.length_b   1.000
_cell.length_c   1.000
_cell.angle_alpha   90.00
_cell.angle_beta   90.00
_cell.angle_gamma   90.00
#
_symmetry.space_group_name_H-M   'P 1'
#
loop_
_entity.id
_entity.type
_entity.pdbx_description
1 polymer ?
#
loop_
_entity_poly.entity_id
_entity_poly.type
_entity_poly.pdbx_seq_one_letter_code
_entity_poly.pdbx_strand_id
1 'polypeptide(L)'
;MRSFTVVAVLALSFCYAQAADEPASKESAAVAAEGGKTYKRLIPADVLRDFPGMCFASTKCATFEPGQSWDLTPFCGRSTCVLSDDAQPRLLELVEDCGPLPLANDKCKLDTEKTNKTAPFPSCCPSFTCEPGAKLEYPEIKTTPESASEQPAKN
;
A
#
# COMPACT_ATOMS: atom_id res chain seq x y z
N MET A 1 4.49 3.07 -70.22
CA MET A 1 4.62 3.35 -68.78
C MET A 1 3.71 2.42 -67.99
N ARG A 2 4.15 2.03 -66.80
CA ARG A 2 3.64 0.91 -65.99
C ARG A 2 2.43 1.29 -65.12
N SER A 3 1.48 0.36 -65.08
CA SER A 3 0.62 -0.08 -63.96
C SER A 3 -0.27 0.91 -63.20
N PHE A 4 -1.58 0.76 -63.42
CA PHE A 4 -2.67 1.09 -62.51
C PHE A 4 -2.71 0.06 -61.36
N THR A 5 -2.54 0.47 -60.09
CA THR A 5 -3.01 -0.32 -58.94
C THR A 5 -3.06 0.49 -57.64
N VAL A 6 -4.19 0.34 -56.92
CA VAL A 6 -4.42 0.58 -55.47
C VAL A 6 -4.64 2.03 -54.99
N VAL A 7 -5.84 2.55 -55.27
CA VAL A 7 -6.57 3.44 -54.35
C VAL A 7 -7.63 2.57 -53.66
N ALA A 8 -7.43 2.16 -52.40
CA ALA A 8 -8.47 1.71 -51.45
C ALA A 8 -7.87 0.99 -50.22
N VAL A 9 -7.35 1.71 -49.22
CA VAL A 9 -7.17 1.17 -47.84
C VAL A 9 -7.29 2.29 -46.80
N LEU A 10 -8.41 3.03 -46.75
CA LEU A 10 -8.60 4.09 -45.75
C LEU A 10 -10.02 4.23 -45.17
N ALA A 11 -10.84 3.17 -45.22
CA ALA A 11 -12.19 3.25 -44.64
C ALA A 11 -12.69 1.88 -44.14
N LEU A 12 -12.20 1.41 -42.99
CA LEU A 12 -12.75 0.21 -42.30
C LEU A 12 -12.48 0.20 -40.77
N SER A 13 -12.57 1.36 -40.10
CA SER A 13 -12.44 1.44 -38.62
C SER A 13 -13.58 2.18 -37.92
N PHE A 14 -14.76 2.21 -38.52
CA PHE A 14 -16.01 2.61 -37.83
C PHE A 14 -17.03 1.48 -37.94
N CYS A 15 -17.79 1.29 -36.87
CA CYS A 15 -18.81 0.26 -36.61
C CYS A 15 -18.32 -0.93 -35.78
N TYR A 16 -18.29 -0.76 -34.45
CA TYR A 16 -18.96 -1.71 -33.54
C TYR A 16 -19.31 -0.98 -32.24
N ALA A 17 -20.52 -0.43 -32.20
CA ALA A 17 -21.24 -0.07 -30.99
C ALA A 17 -22.64 -0.68 -31.11
N GLN A 18 -22.95 -1.68 -30.28
CA GLN A 18 -24.25 -2.07 -29.70
C GLN A 18 -23.93 -3.12 -28.61
N ALA A 19 -24.07 -2.84 -27.31
CA ALA A 19 -25.32 -2.80 -26.51
C ALA A 19 -25.89 -4.20 -26.20
N ALA A 20 -25.80 -4.61 -24.93
CA ALA A 20 -26.73 -5.56 -24.29
C ALA A 20 -26.70 -5.30 -22.76
N ASP A 21 -27.84 -4.79 -22.29
CA ASP A 21 -28.24 -4.61 -20.90
C ASP A 21 -28.99 -5.90 -20.50
N GLU A 22 -28.61 -6.58 -19.41
CA GLU A 22 -29.58 -7.29 -18.57
C GLU A 22 -29.09 -7.39 -17.11
N PRO A 23 -29.99 -7.14 -16.15
CA PRO A 23 -29.71 -7.10 -14.72
C PRO A 23 -29.84 -8.49 -14.09
N ALA A 24 -28.86 -8.88 -13.28
CA ALA A 24 -29.03 -10.00 -12.37
C ALA A 24 -28.27 -9.75 -11.07
N SER A 25 -28.98 -9.13 -10.14
CA SER A 25 -28.83 -9.39 -8.71
C SER A 25 -28.66 -10.89 -8.45
N LYS A 26 -27.56 -11.28 -7.83
CA LYS A 26 -27.52 -12.37 -6.85
C LYS A 26 -26.27 -12.21 -6.00
N GLU A 27 -26.51 -11.63 -4.83
CA GLU A 27 -25.85 -11.93 -3.58
C GLU A 27 -25.44 -13.42 -3.56
N SER A 28 -24.15 -13.68 -3.68
CA SER A 28 -23.56 -14.87 -3.09
C SER A 28 -22.75 -14.37 -1.90
N ALA A 29 -23.24 -14.72 -0.71
CA ALA A 29 -22.50 -14.60 0.52
C ALA A 29 -21.26 -15.51 0.43
N ALA A 30 -20.22 -15.00 -0.21
CA ALA A 30 -18.86 -15.50 -0.02
C ALA A 30 -18.41 -14.98 1.34
N VAL A 31 -18.02 -15.90 2.23
CA VAL A 31 -17.35 -15.61 3.48
C VAL A 31 -16.19 -14.66 3.17
N ALA A 32 -16.31 -13.40 3.56
CA ALA A 32 -15.30 -12.38 3.28
C ALA A 32 -14.03 -12.75 4.05
N ALA A 33 -13.06 -13.34 3.34
CA ALA A 33 -11.69 -13.40 3.79
C ALA A 33 -11.15 -11.95 3.75
N GLU A 34 -11.25 -11.24 4.87
CA GLU A 34 -10.65 -9.92 5.07
C GLU A 34 -9.13 -10.10 5.29
N GLY A 35 -8.39 -10.38 4.21
CA GLY A 35 -6.93 -10.60 4.23
C GLY A 35 -6.17 -9.68 3.26
N GLY A 36 -5.00 -9.20 3.68
CA GLY A 36 -4.02 -8.55 2.79
C GLY A 36 -4.09 -7.02 2.67
N LYS A 37 -4.72 -6.30 3.59
CA LYS A 37 -4.69 -4.83 3.58
C LYS A 37 -3.30 -4.34 3.99
N THR A 38 -2.70 -3.49 3.16
CA THR A 38 -1.47 -2.78 3.48
C THR A 38 -1.80 -1.38 3.96
N TYR A 39 -0.96 -0.87 4.85
CA TYR A 39 -1.10 0.45 5.46
C TYR A 39 0.15 1.25 5.15
N LYS A 40 -0.04 2.57 4.98
CA LYS A 40 1.05 3.50 4.75
C LYS A 40 1.05 4.56 5.83
N ARG A 41 2.23 4.90 6.31
CA ARG A 41 2.43 6.01 7.25
C ARG A 41 3.80 6.64 7.04
N LEU A 42 3.87 7.95 7.21
CA LEU A 42 5.12 8.67 7.29
C LEU A 42 5.52 8.78 8.75
N ILE A 43 6.77 8.44 9.05
CA ILE A 43 7.40 8.70 10.35
C ILE A 43 8.63 9.58 10.14
N PRO A 44 9.07 10.36 11.15
CA PRO A 44 10.38 10.99 11.10
C PRO A 44 11.45 9.92 10.88
N ALA A 45 12.36 10.14 9.93
CA ALA A 45 13.48 9.23 9.74
C ALA A 45 14.49 9.38 10.88
N ASP A 46 15.06 8.26 11.32
CA ASP A 46 16.30 8.31 12.10
C ASP A 46 17.43 8.79 11.18
N VAL A 47 18.22 9.75 11.66
CA VAL A 47 19.34 10.31 10.90
C VAL A 47 20.58 10.24 11.77
N LEU A 48 21.64 9.64 11.23
CA LEU A 48 22.93 9.59 11.92
C LEU A 48 23.67 10.90 11.73
N ARG A 49 24.40 11.33 12.77
CA ARG A 49 25.22 12.56 12.75
C ARG A 49 26.18 12.60 11.55
N ASP A 50 26.78 11.46 11.24
CA ASP A 50 27.80 11.36 10.20
C ASP A 50 27.18 11.26 8.77
N PHE A 51 25.85 11.08 8.69
CA PHE A 51 25.11 10.92 7.45
C PHE A 51 23.80 11.75 7.45
N PRO A 52 23.87 13.09 7.52
CA PRO A 52 22.71 13.94 7.74
C PRO A 52 21.68 13.96 6.59
N GLY A 53 22.06 13.49 5.40
CA GLY A 53 21.21 13.45 4.21
C GLY A 53 20.60 12.08 3.91
N MET A 54 20.74 11.10 4.81
CA MET A 54 20.27 9.72 4.61
C MET A 54 19.42 9.25 5.78
N CYS A 55 18.40 8.43 5.48
CA CYS A 55 17.63 7.74 6.50
C CYS A 55 18.45 6.56 7.05
N PHE A 56 18.37 6.29 8.34
CA PHE A 56 18.99 5.13 8.98
C PHE A 56 17.95 4.05 9.26
N ALA A 57 18.15 2.87 8.69
CA ALA A 57 17.30 1.71 8.91
C ALA A 57 17.88 0.83 10.03
N SER A 58 17.28 0.91 11.23
CA SER A 58 17.72 0.12 12.39
C SER A 58 17.67 -1.40 12.15
N THR A 59 16.67 -1.89 11.43
CA THR A 59 16.51 -3.31 11.07
C THR A 59 17.60 -3.83 10.13
N LYS A 60 18.28 -2.93 9.40
CA LYS A 60 19.37 -3.27 8.48
C LYS A 60 20.74 -2.82 8.97
N CYS A 61 20.79 -1.98 10.01
CA CYS A 61 22.01 -1.31 10.45
C CYS A 61 22.73 -0.60 9.28
N ALA A 62 21.97 0.10 8.43
CA ALA A 62 22.46 0.72 7.20
C ALA A 62 21.73 2.04 6.91
N THR A 63 22.38 2.91 6.14
CA THR A 63 21.80 4.17 5.66
C THR A 63 21.27 4.03 4.24
N PHE A 64 20.22 4.79 3.93
CA PHE A 64 19.52 4.79 2.65
C PHE A 64 19.31 6.23 2.18
N GLU A 65 19.65 6.49 0.92
CA GLU A 65 19.40 7.78 0.28
C GLU A 65 17.90 7.99 -0.01
N PRO A 66 17.42 9.25 -0.13
CA PRO A 66 16.06 9.52 -0.56
C PRO A 66 15.70 8.77 -1.85
N GLY A 67 14.55 8.11 -1.86
CA GLY A 67 14.06 7.23 -2.93
C GLY A 67 14.42 5.75 -2.77
N GLN A 68 15.41 5.41 -1.93
CA GLN A 68 15.77 4.01 -1.67
C GLN A 68 14.80 3.35 -0.69
N SER A 69 14.57 2.06 -0.90
CA SER A 69 13.68 1.24 -0.08
C SER A 69 14.37 0.01 0.49
N TRP A 70 13.91 -0.46 1.64
CA TRP A 70 14.38 -1.68 2.29
C TRP A 70 13.21 -2.46 2.89
N ASP A 71 13.37 -3.77 3.04
CA ASP A 71 12.42 -4.60 3.76
C ASP A 71 12.59 -4.44 5.28
N LEU A 72 11.52 -4.62 6.04
CA LEU A 72 11.51 -4.47 7.50
C LEU A 72 11.75 -5.78 8.26
N THR A 73 12.24 -6.85 7.61
CA THR A 73 12.48 -8.15 8.24
C THR A 73 13.24 -7.98 9.56
N PRO A 74 12.76 -8.57 10.68
CA PRO A 74 11.76 -9.65 10.78
C PRO A 74 10.29 -9.22 10.75
N PHE A 75 9.99 -7.93 10.61
CA PHE A 75 8.61 -7.44 10.45
C PHE A 75 8.15 -7.53 8.99
N CYS A 76 6.85 -7.78 8.80
CA CYS A 76 6.27 -7.79 7.45
C CYS A 76 5.95 -6.37 7.00
N GLY A 77 6.90 -5.75 6.32
CA GLY A 77 6.77 -4.40 5.79
C GLY A 77 7.93 -4.01 4.89
N ARG A 78 7.82 -2.83 4.30
CA ARG A 78 8.84 -2.13 3.55
C ARG A 78 8.89 -0.69 4.04
N SER A 79 10.09 -0.13 4.05
CA SER A 79 10.26 1.29 4.24
C SER A 79 10.96 1.92 3.05
N THR A 80 10.70 3.22 2.85
CA THR A 80 11.34 4.05 1.83
C THR A 80 11.80 5.34 2.47
N CYS A 81 13.03 5.74 2.21
CA CYS A 81 13.53 7.06 2.61
C CYS A 81 12.94 8.12 1.69
N VAL A 82 12.28 9.13 2.24
CA VAL A 82 11.66 10.21 1.44
C VAL A 82 12.00 11.58 2.04
N LEU A 83 11.94 12.62 1.23
CA LEU A 83 11.99 14.00 1.69
C LEU A 83 10.56 14.52 1.80
N SER A 84 10.28 15.31 2.83
CA SER A 84 9.02 16.04 2.94
C SER A 84 8.93 17.14 1.88
N ASP A 85 7.71 17.45 1.45
CA ASP A 85 7.43 18.57 0.53
C ASP A 85 7.34 19.95 1.23
N ASP A 86 7.71 20.01 2.52
CA ASP A 86 7.72 21.22 3.34
C ASP A 86 8.78 22.24 2.87
N ALA A 87 8.58 23.53 3.17
CA ALA A 87 9.52 24.61 2.82
C ALA A 87 10.95 24.40 3.36
N GLN A 88 11.08 23.66 4.46
CA GLN A 88 12.34 23.14 4.97
C GLN A 88 12.28 21.61 4.92
N PRO A 89 12.87 20.97 3.90
CA PRO A 89 12.73 19.55 3.68
C PRO A 89 13.41 18.77 4.81
N ARG A 90 12.67 17.83 5.39
CA ARG A 90 13.14 16.87 6.39
C ARG A 90 13.05 15.45 5.84
N LEU A 91 13.92 14.57 6.33
CA LEU A 91 13.89 13.16 6.00
C LEU A 91 12.75 12.48 6.76
N LEU A 92 11.94 11.73 6.02
CA LEU A 92 10.87 10.90 6.53
C LEU A 92 11.11 9.46 6.06
N GLU A 93 10.58 8.52 6.80
CA GLU A 93 10.48 7.13 6.40
C GLU A 93 9.01 6.83 6.07
N LEU A 94 8.75 6.53 4.79
CA LEU A 94 7.46 5.99 4.37
C LEU A 94 7.44 4.51 4.70
N VAL A 95 6.69 4.14 5.73
CA VAL A 95 6.49 2.76 6.16
C VAL A 95 5.23 2.20 5.50
N GLU A 96 5.39 1.10 4.77
CA GLU A 96 4.32 0.26 4.24
C GLU A 96 4.31 -1.08 4.99
N ASP A 97 3.28 -1.35 5.78
CA ASP A 97 3.19 -2.56 6.60
C ASP A 97 1.77 -3.16 6.55
N CYS A 98 1.52 -4.23 7.31
CA CYS A 98 0.21 -4.88 7.38
C CYS A 98 -0.80 -4.16 8.30
N GLY A 99 -0.41 -3.04 8.90
CA GLY A 99 -1.22 -2.27 9.83
C GLY A 99 -1.46 -2.93 11.18
N PRO A 100 -2.40 -2.38 11.98
CA PRO A 100 -2.73 -2.93 13.27
C PRO A 100 -3.34 -4.32 13.10
N LEU A 101 -2.97 -5.24 13.98
CA LEU A 101 -3.66 -6.52 14.09
C LEU A 101 -5.08 -6.30 14.61
N PRO A 102 -6.05 -7.09 14.15
CA PRO A 102 -7.42 -7.01 14.65
C PRO A 102 -7.46 -7.36 16.15
N LEU A 103 -8.46 -6.83 16.83
CA LEU A 103 -8.81 -7.21 18.20
C LEU A 103 -9.14 -8.70 18.25
N ALA A 104 -8.55 -9.39 19.22
CA ALA A 104 -8.76 -10.82 19.39
C ALA A 104 -10.25 -11.11 19.66
N ASN A 105 -10.82 -12.05 18.90
CA ASN A 105 -12.16 -12.56 19.12
C ASN A 105 -12.21 -14.05 18.76
N ASP A 106 -13.18 -14.77 19.33
CA ASP A 106 -13.25 -16.23 19.17
C ASP A 106 -13.75 -16.69 17.79
N LYS A 107 -14.37 -15.77 17.03
CA LYS A 107 -15.04 -16.05 15.75
C LYS A 107 -14.15 -15.84 14.53
N CYS A 108 -12.99 -15.23 14.69
CA CYS A 108 -12.03 -14.97 13.62
C CYS A 108 -10.65 -15.45 14.04
N LYS A 109 -10.05 -16.34 13.25
CA LYS A 109 -8.73 -16.94 13.54
C LYS A 109 -7.75 -16.62 12.43
N LEU A 110 -6.47 -16.51 12.80
CA LEU A 110 -5.39 -16.43 11.82
C LEU A 110 -5.40 -17.70 10.96
N ASP A 111 -5.50 -17.53 9.66
CA ASP A 111 -5.42 -18.61 8.69
C ASP A 111 -3.94 -18.92 8.45
N THR A 112 -3.43 -19.94 9.15
CA THR A 112 -2.03 -20.36 9.08
C THR A 112 -1.68 -21.02 7.75
N GLU A 113 -2.66 -21.52 7.00
CA GLU A 113 -2.43 -22.10 5.67
C GLU A 113 -2.26 -21.00 4.62
N LYS A 114 -3.01 -19.89 4.76
CA LYS A 114 -2.91 -18.73 3.87
C LYS A 114 -1.84 -17.73 4.28
N THR A 115 -1.40 -17.72 5.54
CA THR A 115 -0.42 -16.76 6.04
C THR A 115 1.00 -17.31 5.96
N ASN A 116 1.81 -16.78 5.05
CA ASN A 116 3.24 -17.11 4.96
C ASN A 116 4.12 -15.98 5.53
N LYS A 117 4.44 -16.06 6.83
CA LYS A 117 5.21 -15.02 7.53
C LYS A 117 6.64 -14.80 7.01
N THR A 118 7.21 -15.73 6.25
CA THR A 118 8.56 -15.61 5.69
C THR A 118 8.57 -15.09 4.25
N ALA A 119 7.39 -14.90 3.64
CA ALA A 119 7.30 -14.32 2.32
C ALA A 119 7.74 -12.84 2.34
N PRO A 120 8.16 -12.28 1.19
CA PRO A 120 8.38 -10.85 1.06
C PRO A 120 7.07 -10.08 1.25
N PHE A 121 7.15 -8.88 1.84
CA PHE A 121 6.03 -7.94 1.86
C PHE A 121 5.57 -7.62 0.42
N PRO A 122 4.25 -7.58 0.13
CA PRO A 122 3.11 -7.65 1.06
C PRO A 122 2.58 -9.06 1.37
N SER A 123 3.17 -10.10 0.75
CA SER A 123 2.66 -11.47 0.84
C SER A 123 2.82 -12.12 2.22
N CYS A 124 3.61 -11.53 3.12
CA CYS A 124 3.70 -11.98 4.51
C CYS A 124 2.60 -11.46 5.44
N CYS A 125 1.68 -10.63 4.94
CA CYS A 125 0.62 -10.07 5.78
C CYS A 125 -0.36 -11.15 6.26
N PRO A 126 -0.83 -11.05 7.52
CA PRO A 126 -1.71 -12.04 8.10
C PRO A 126 -3.07 -12.06 7.38
N SER A 127 -3.55 -13.27 7.11
CA SER A 127 -4.89 -13.53 6.61
C SER A 127 -5.72 -14.14 7.71
N PHE A 128 -6.96 -13.70 7.88
CA PHE A 128 -7.86 -14.22 8.91
C PHE A 128 -9.09 -14.86 8.26
N THR A 129 -9.54 -15.96 8.85
CA THR A 129 -10.77 -16.65 8.47
C THR A 129 -11.76 -16.52 9.61
N CYS A 130 -12.95 -16.00 9.30
CA CYS A 130 -14.02 -15.75 10.25
C CYS A 130 -15.21 -16.68 10.02
N GLU A 131 -15.93 -17.00 11.10
CA GLU A 131 -17.24 -17.65 11.02
C GLU A 131 -18.26 -16.78 10.25
N PRO A 132 -19.30 -17.37 9.62
CA PRO A 132 -20.31 -16.60 8.89
C PRO A 132 -20.93 -15.48 9.74
N GLY A 133 -20.86 -14.24 9.23
CA GLY A 133 -21.39 -13.05 9.90
C GLY A 133 -20.48 -12.41 10.95
N ALA A 134 -19.33 -13.02 11.27
CA ALA A 134 -18.32 -12.39 12.11
C ALA A 134 -17.45 -11.43 11.31
N LYS A 135 -17.04 -10.32 11.94
CA LYS A 135 -16.17 -9.30 11.36
C LYS A 135 -14.99 -9.03 12.27
N LEU A 136 -13.85 -8.71 11.67
CA LEU A 136 -12.69 -8.23 12.40
C LEU A 136 -12.91 -6.79 12.84
N GLU A 137 -12.71 -6.53 14.12
CA GLU A 137 -12.63 -5.18 14.68
C GLU A 137 -11.15 -4.81 14.84
N TYR A 138 -10.80 -3.57 14.55
CA TYR A 138 -9.42 -3.09 14.63
C TYR A 138 -9.31 -2.02 15.73
N PRO A 139 -8.16 -1.96 16.44
CA PRO A 139 -7.92 -0.87 17.38
C PRO A 139 -8.06 0.49 16.71
N GLU A 140 -8.68 1.45 17.40
CA GLU A 140 -8.68 2.85 16.97
C GLU A 140 -7.26 3.40 17.05
N ILE A 141 -6.68 3.74 15.90
CA ILE A 141 -5.42 4.47 15.86
C ILE A 141 -5.75 5.93 16.13
N LYS A 142 -5.26 6.46 17.27
CA LYS A 142 -5.25 7.90 17.49
C LYS A 142 -4.33 8.52 16.45
N THR A 143 -4.90 9.05 15.38
CA THR A 143 -4.17 9.90 14.44
C THR A 143 -3.80 11.15 15.20
N THR A 144 -2.53 11.31 15.59
CA THR A 144 -2.03 12.64 15.92
C THR A 144 -2.35 13.50 14.70
N PRO A 145 -3.02 14.65 14.85
CA PRO A 145 -3.33 15.47 13.70
C PRO A 145 -2.03 15.68 12.94
N GLU A 146 -2.10 15.29 11.66
CA GLU A 146 -1.21 15.75 10.61
C GLU A 146 -0.84 17.19 10.93
N SER A 147 0.44 17.53 10.84
CA SER A 147 0.96 18.89 10.98
C SER A 147 0.29 19.79 9.94
N ALA A 148 -0.96 20.16 10.20
CA ALA A 148 -1.75 21.10 9.47
C ALA A 148 -1.59 22.43 10.19
N SER A 149 -1.28 23.45 9.40
CA SER A 149 -1.15 24.87 9.72
C SER A 149 0.15 25.31 10.43
N GLU A 150 1.11 25.73 9.59
CA GLU A 150 1.59 27.12 9.55
C GLU A 150 1.66 27.83 10.92
N GLN A 151 2.85 27.84 11.53
CA GLN A 151 3.20 28.88 12.49
C GLN A 151 4.03 29.95 11.78
N PRO A 152 3.54 31.21 11.69
CA PRO A 152 4.36 32.31 11.22
C PRO A 152 5.45 32.59 12.24
N ALA A 153 6.66 32.87 11.75
CA ALA A 153 7.78 33.31 12.56
C ALA A 153 7.42 34.53 13.42
N LYS A 154 7.75 34.45 14.71
CA LYS A 154 7.70 35.55 15.69
C LYS A 154 8.71 35.17 16.79
N ASN A 155 9.81 35.87 17.09
CA ASN A 155 10.31 37.21 16.75
C ASN A 155 11.81 37.13 16.44
#